data_AF-A0A368BVL9-F1
#
_entry.id   AF-A0A368BVL9-F1
#
_cell.length_a   1.000
_cell.length_b   1.000
_cell.length_c   1.000
_cell.angle_alpha   90.00
_cell.angle_beta   90.00
_cell.angle_gamma   90.00
#
_symmetry.space_group_name_H-M   'P 1'
#
loop_
_entity.id
_entity.type
_entity.pdbx_description
1 polymer ?
#
loop_
_entity_poly.entity_id
_entity_poly.type
_entity_poly.pdbx_seq_one_letter_code
_entity_poly.pdbx_strand_id
1 'polypeptide(L)'
;MNRYRRKFLKSLALLLLFLPLRIFPSFKKDTVISFKYGVASGDPTNTNVILWTKILPIGNPEIRVRWEVSTLSNFSNLVTFGHARTNSKNDYTVKVDAKIPRQYNGKKLYYRFLADGKNSEIGTTSTLPIENPTNFNIAFCSCSNYPAGYFNAYKEIANNEKINLVLHLGDYLYEYGHGGYGSKDAEKMGRIVNPRHEMLSLDDYRKRYATYRSDADLKLLHQRKPMISVWDDHEFTNDSWKKGAQNHSYEEGSFAKRKKNALQAYYEWMPIREKGRKDKIWRNFKVGNLINLMMLDTRSYERNKQLDIENYFKENSFDQVNFLKDLNKPRKLLGKEQFNWIRSKVNKSFKWSIFGQQILIGPKYLPHILKAADKENFPKFLHKYLSLAGKNIPYNTDSWDGYPKDREKFYKAINNSQSNLVLAGDSHNSWISNLFDKEKNFKGIEIGAPSITSPNFIDTFGQFTDAIDKSSIESNKDLVWTDGKNKGYVELEIYSDYVDVKFKYVSSVKSKNYTNLEPISFRINHQKVLI
;
A
#
# COMPACT_ATOMS: atom_id res chain seq x y z
N MET A 1 78.59 41.07 -19.24
CA MET A 1 77.38 41.93 -19.13
C MET A 1 76.41 41.55 -20.25
N ASN A 2 75.36 40.80 -19.93
CA ASN A 2 74.84 39.77 -20.82
C ASN A 2 73.59 40.20 -21.61
N ARG A 3 73.64 40.03 -22.95
CA ARG A 3 72.63 40.41 -23.96
C ARG A 3 71.26 39.70 -23.87
N TYR A 4 71.01 38.93 -22.81
CA TYR A 4 69.81 38.09 -22.66
C TYR A 4 68.66 38.71 -21.84
N ARG A 5 68.84 39.87 -21.18
CA ARG A 5 67.77 40.51 -20.38
C ARG A 5 66.77 41.36 -21.18
N ARG A 6 67.11 41.78 -22.41
CA ARG A 6 66.27 42.70 -23.23
C ARG A 6 65.33 42.03 -24.25
N LYS A 7 65.42 40.71 -24.46
CA LYS A 7 64.47 39.96 -25.30
C LYS A 7 63.32 39.30 -24.51
N PHE A 8 63.47 39.10 -23.19
CA PHE A 8 62.43 38.49 -22.36
C PHE A 8 61.28 39.46 -21.99
N LEU A 9 61.56 40.76 -21.90
CA LEU A 9 60.56 41.78 -21.55
C LEU A 9 59.77 42.35 -22.75
N LYS A 10 60.09 41.95 -23.99
CA LYS A 10 59.37 42.41 -25.20
C LYS A 10 58.43 41.36 -25.82
N SER A 11 58.48 40.11 -25.38
CA SER A 11 57.56 39.05 -25.84
C SER A 11 56.35 38.84 -24.91
N LEU A 12 56.29 39.47 -23.73
CA LEU A 12 55.12 39.40 -22.84
C LEU A 12 54.05 40.47 -23.13
N ALA A 13 54.32 41.40 -24.05
CA ALA A 13 53.45 42.55 -24.32
C ALA A 13 52.53 42.39 -25.56
N LEU A 14 52.49 41.21 -26.20
CA LEU A 14 51.73 41.00 -27.45
C LEU A 14 50.73 39.83 -27.42
N LEU A 15 50.28 39.41 -26.23
CA LEU A 15 49.28 38.35 -26.07
C LEU A 15 48.08 38.77 -25.18
N LEU A 16 47.77 40.07 -25.12
CA LEU A 16 46.72 40.63 -24.25
C LEU A 16 45.52 41.28 -24.99
N LEU A 17 45.40 41.14 -26.30
CA LEU A 17 44.26 41.63 -27.10
C LEU A 17 44.06 40.59 -28.21
N PHE A 18 43.07 39.71 -28.28
CA PHE A 18 41.63 39.83 -28.06
C PHE A 18 41.08 38.47 -27.63
N LEU A 19 40.56 38.37 -26.41
CA LEU A 19 39.50 37.41 -26.11
C LEU A 19 38.45 38.23 -25.35
N PRO A 20 37.22 38.38 -25.85
CA PRO A 20 36.17 38.97 -25.05
C PRO A 20 35.93 38.00 -23.89
N LEU A 21 36.53 38.30 -22.73
CA LEU A 21 36.07 37.75 -21.47
C LEU A 21 34.65 38.31 -21.27
N ARG A 22 33.68 37.63 -21.87
CA ARG A 22 32.31 37.65 -21.37
C ARG A 22 32.40 37.01 -19.99
N ILE A 23 32.63 37.86 -18.98
CA ILE A 23 32.23 37.57 -17.62
C ILE A 23 30.71 37.52 -17.71
N PHE A 24 30.18 36.34 -18.06
CA PHE A 24 28.83 36.04 -17.71
C PHE A 24 28.80 36.16 -16.18
N PRO A 25 27.93 37.00 -15.59
CA PRO A 25 27.62 36.81 -14.20
C PRO A 25 27.20 35.34 -14.09
N SER A 26 28.01 34.53 -13.43
CA SER A 26 27.49 33.31 -12.84
C SER A 26 26.52 33.83 -11.80
N PHE A 27 25.26 34.03 -12.21
CA PHE A 27 24.17 33.89 -11.29
C PHE A 27 24.41 32.49 -10.70
N LYS A 28 25.04 32.43 -9.53
CA LYS A 28 24.69 31.42 -8.55
C LYS A 28 23.20 31.63 -8.37
N LYS A 29 22.41 30.97 -9.20
CA LYS A 29 21.03 30.66 -8.86
C LYS A 29 21.20 29.98 -7.53
N ASP A 30 20.77 30.63 -6.46
CA ASP A 30 20.69 29.99 -5.16
C ASP A 30 19.77 28.80 -5.37
N THR A 31 20.37 27.64 -5.64
CA THR A 31 19.66 26.40 -5.85
C THR A 31 19.20 25.95 -4.48
N VAL A 32 18.05 26.45 -4.07
CA VAL A 32 17.41 26.06 -2.82
C VAL A 32 16.73 24.73 -3.08
N ILE A 33 17.22 23.67 -2.44
CA ILE A 33 16.53 22.39 -2.39
C ILE A 33 15.76 22.24 -1.07
N SER A 34 14.79 21.33 -1.02
CA SER A 34 14.19 20.87 0.24
C SER A 34 13.74 19.41 0.17
N PHE A 35 13.75 18.72 1.31
CA PHE A 35 13.23 17.36 1.49
C PHE A 35 11.79 17.38 2.03
N LYS A 36 10.91 18.16 1.38
CA LYS A 36 9.55 18.47 1.88
C LYS A 36 8.70 17.22 2.18
N TYR A 37 8.86 16.16 1.38
CA TYR A 37 8.08 14.92 1.47
C TYR A 37 8.75 13.83 2.33
N GLY A 38 9.75 14.23 3.11
CA GLY A 38 10.46 13.39 4.06
C GLY A 38 11.29 12.30 3.39
N VAL A 39 11.48 11.23 4.15
CA VAL A 39 12.22 10.03 3.75
C VAL A 39 11.33 8.80 3.91
N ALA A 40 11.70 7.72 3.24
CA ALA A 40 11.04 6.42 3.40
C ALA A 40 12.05 5.29 3.24
N SER A 41 11.76 4.14 3.85
CA SER A 41 12.45 2.89 3.55
C SER A 41 11.45 1.77 3.29
N GLY A 42 11.87 0.77 2.52
CA GLY A 42 10.95 -0.29 2.13
C GLY A 42 11.58 -1.47 1.42
N ASP A 43 10.73 -2.45 1.11
CA ASP A 43 11.12 -3.72 0.52
C ASP A 43 12.40 -4.33 1.16
N PRO A 44 12.52 -4.38 2.49
CA PRO A 44 13.71 -4.94 3.13
C PRO A 44 13.86 -6.41 2.73
N THR A 45 15.08 -6.81 2.40
CA THR A 45 15.48 -8.22 2.30
C THR A 45 16.38 -8.54 3.49
N ASN A 46 16.95 -9.75 3.51
CA ASN A 46 17.92 -10.10 4.53
C ASN A 46 19.26 -9.34 4.41
N THR A 47 19.54 -8.72 3.27
CA THR A 47 20.83 -8.06 3.01
C THR A 47 20.70 -6.62 2.55
N ASN A 48 19.52 -6.18 2.13
CA ASN A 48 19.33 -4.87 1.53
C ASN A 48 18.04 -4.20 2.01
N VAL A 49 17.99 -2.89 1.87
CA VAL A 49 16.76 -2.12 2.07
C VAL A 49 16.70 -0.97 1.07
N ILE A 50 15.50 -0.69 0.54
CA ILE A 50 15.29 0.50 -0.28
C ILE A 50 15.27 1.72 0.63
N LEU A 51 16.05 2.75 0.28
CA LEU A 51 15.94 4.08 0.86
C LEU A 51 15.40 5.03 -0.21
N TRP A 52 14.48 5.89 0.19
CA TRP A 52 13.76 6.79 -0.70
C TRP A 52 13.67 8.21 -0.14
N THR A 53 13.72 9.21 -1.02
CA THR A 53 13.30 10.58 -0.74
C THR A 53 12.88 11.28 -2.02
N LYS A 54 12.22 12.44 -1.92
CA LYS A 54 11.97 13.37 -3.03
C LYS A 54 12.55 14.73 -2.71
N ILE A 55 13.30 15.27 -3.66
CA ILE A 55 13.90 16.60 -3.56
C ILE A 55 13.05 17.58 -4.35
N LEU A 56 12.72 18.72 -3.76
CA LEU A 56 12.13 19.84 -4.48
C LEU A 56 13.22 20.84 -4.84
N PRO A 57 13.63 20.92 -6.12
CA PRO A 57 14.62 21.90 -6.56
C PRO A 57 13.99 23.23 -6.95
N ILE A 58 14.73 24.31 -6.69
CA ILE A 58 14.57 25.58 -7.40
C ILE A 58 15.75 25.73 -8.36
N GLY A 59 15.49 25.74 -9.67
CA GLY A 59 16.46 26.08 -10.71
C GLY A 59 17.54 25.03 -11.04
N ASN A 60 17.58 23.88 -10.36
CA ASN A 60 18.57 22.82 -10.62
C ASN A 60 18.00 21.70 -11.53
N PRO A 61 18.56 21.48 -12.74
CA PRO A 61 18.11 20.41 -13.64
C PRO A 61 18.52 19.00 -13.19
N GLU A 62 19.63 18.85 -12.44
CA GLU A 62 20.11 17.56 -11.94
C GLU A 62 20.75 17.70 -10.56
N ILE A 63 20.31 16.89 -9.60
CA ILE A 63 20.76 16.96 -8.21
C ILE A 63 21.59 15.72 -7.88
N ARG A 64 22.80 15.93 -7.37
CA ARG A 64 23.63 14.87 -6.79
C ARG A 64 23.26 14.70 -5.32
N VAL A 65 23.08 13.45 -4.91
CA VAL A 65 22.57 13.12 -3.58
C VAL A 65 23.49 12.08 -2.95
N ARG A 66 24.07 12.40 -1.80
CA ARG A 66 24.73 11.41 -0.95
C ARG A 66 23.69 10.79 -0.03
N TRP A 67 23.73 9.49 0.16
CA TRP A 67 22.90 8.77 1.12
C TRP A 67 23.80 8.03 2.11
N GLU A 68 23.36 7.94 3.36
CA GLU A 68 24.13 7.37 4.45
C GLU A 68 23.25 6.47 5.30
N VAL A 69 23.82 5.38 5.81
CA VAL A 69 23.24 4.50 6.82
C VAL A 69 24.21 4.40 7.99
N SER A 70 23.72 4.47 9.22
CA SER A 70 24.51 4.50 10.45
C SER A 70 23.86 3.66 11.55
N THR A 71 24.68 3.18 12.49
CA THR A 71 24.21 2.59 13.75
C THR A 71 23.80 3.66 14.77
N LEU A 72 24.19 4.92 14.58
CA LEU A 72 23.96 6.04 15.49
C LEU A 72 23.23 7.18 14.78
N SER A 73 22.28 7.83 15.46
CA SER A 73 21.47 8.90 14.89
C SER A 73 22.27 10.18 14.57
N ASN A 74 23.45 10.36 15.17
CA ASN A 74 24.36 11.45 14.85
C ASN A 74 25.31 11.15 13.67
N PHE A 75 25.22 9.96 13.07
CA PHE A 75 26.02 9.51 11.92
C PHE A 75 27.53 9.43 12.17
N SER A 76 27.98 9.32 13.43
CA SER A 76 29.41 9.15 13.74
C SER A 76 29.97 7.76 13.40
N ASN A 77 29.10 6.76 13.19
CA ASN A 77 29.49 5.40 12.80
C ASN A 77 28.70 4.94 11.56
N LEU A 78 29.28 5.15 10.37
CA LEU A 78 28.64 4.80 9.11
C LEU A 78 28.73 3.28 8.85
N VAL A 79 27.57 2.68 8.55
CA VAL A 79 27.44 1.28 8.13
C VAL A 79 27.71 1.13 6.64
N THR A 80 27.14 2.03 5.84
CA THR A 80 27.29 2.09 4.39
C THR A 80 26.84 3.47 3.90
N PHE A 81 27.35 3.91 2.76
CA PHE A 81 26.97 5.16 2.13
C PHE A 81 27.20 5.08 0.63
N GLY A 82 26.64 6.03 -0.11
CA GLY A 82 26.86 6.12 -1.55
C GLY A 82 26.30 7.40 -2.14
N HIS A 83 26.26 7.45 -3.47
CA HIS A 83 25.76 8.58 -4.22
C HIS A 83 24.68 8.14 -5.21
N ALA A 84 23.73 9.03 -5.47
CA ALA A 84 22.69 8.90 -6.48
C ALA A 84 22.52 10.24 -7.20
N ARG A 85 21.77 10.22 -8.31
CA ARG A 85 21.37 11.43 -9.05
C ARG A 85 19.87 11.41 -9.28
N THR A 86 19.28 12.59 -9.37
CA THR A 86 17.86 12.72 -9.68
C THR A 86 17.59 13.99 -10.50
N ASN A 87 16.53 13.98 -11.31
CA ASN A 87 16.17 15.07 -12.21
C ASN A 87 14.65 15.08 -12.50
N SER A 88 14.20 15.92 -13.43
CA SER A 88 12.77 16.04 -13.75
C SER A 88 12.15 14.77 -14.36
N LYS A 89 12.94 13.87 -14.97
CA LYS A 89 12.40 12.67 -15.63
C LYS A 89 11.79 11.68 -14.63
N ASN A 90 12.37 11.58 -13.44
CA ASN A 90 11.89 10.75 -12.33
C ASN A 90 11.30 11.58 -11.19
N ASP A 91 10.79 12.78 -11.51
CA ASP A 91 10.13 13.66 -10.53
C ASP A 91 11.04 14.03 -9.34
N TYR A 92 12.35 14.12 -9.57
CA TYR A 92 13.35 14.41 -8.54
C TYR A 92 13.30 13.46 -7.32
N THR A 93 12.82 12.22 -7.52
CA THR A 93 12.86 11.17 -6.50
C THR A 93 14.19 10.45 -6.53
N VAL A 94 14.66 10.03 -5.35
CA VAL A 94 15.88 9.26 -5.17
C VAL A 94 15.46 7.94 -4.58
N LYS A 95 15.94 6.84 -5.18
CA LYS A 95 15.71 5.50 -4.67
C LYS A 95 16.98 4.67 -4.79
N VAL A 96 17.43 4.10 -3.68
CA VAL A 96 18.68 3.32 -3.62
C VAL A 96 18.44 1.99 -2.90
N ASP A 97 19.01 0.90 -3.42
CA ASP A 97 18.95 -0.44 -2.81
C ASP A 97 20.19 -0.66 -1.95
N ALA A 98 20.17 -0.10 -0.73
CA ALA A 98 21.32 -0.05 0.15
C ALA A 98 21.66 -1.44 0.69
N LYS A 99 22.87 -1.94 0.41
CA LYS A 99 23.39 -3.20 0.95
C LYS A 99 23.86 -3.00 2.40
N ILE A 100 23.33 -3.80 3.31
CA ILE A 100 23.64 -3.78 4.74
C ILE A 100 24.59 -4.96 5.06
N PRO A 101 25.77 -4.70 5.66
CA PRO A 101 26.68 -5.75 6.10
C PRO A 101 26.03 -6.73 7.07
N ARG A 102 26.42 -8.01 6.99
CA ARG A 102 25.77 -9.12 7.72
C ARG A 102 25.76 -8.92 9.23
N GLN A 103 26.80 -8.30 9.81
CA GLN A 103 26.88 -8.03 11.26
C GLN A 103 25.80 -7.04 11.78
N TYR A 104 25.12 -6.34 10.87
CA TYR A 104 24.02 -5.43 11.16
C TYR A 104 22.65 -5.97 10.69
N ASN A 105 22.57 -7.24 10.26
CA ASN A 105 21.31 -7.84 9.85
C ASN A 105 20.25 -7.79 10.97
N GLY A 106 19.02 -7.43 10.64
CA GLY A 106 17.90 -7.37 11.58
C GLY A 106 17.98 -6.23 12.61
N LYS A 107 19.08 -5.46 12.66
CA LYS A 107 19.26 -4.37 13.61
C LYS A 107 18.57 -3.10 13.12
N LYS A 108 18.09 -2.29 14.07
CA LYS A 108 17.64 -0.91 13.81
C LYS A 108 18.83 -0.06 13.37
N LEU A 109 18.70 0.62 12.26
CA LEU A 109 19.67 1.52 11.66
C LEU A 109 19.03 2.87 11.37
N TYR A 110 19.86 3.91 11.32
CA TYR A 110 19.47 5.27 10.94
C TYR A 110 19.93 5.56 9.51
N TYR A 111 19.17 6.34 8.75
CA TYR A 111 19.55 6.75 7.40
C TYR A 111 19.17 8.20 7.11
N ARG A 112 19.92 8.85 6.22
CA ARG A 112 19.64 10.22 5.75
C ARG A 112 20.15 10.45 4.32
N PHE A 113 19.68 11.54 3.72
CA PHE A 113 20.15 12.05 2.43
C PHE A 113 20.77 13.44 2.61
N LEU A 114 21.78 13.74 1.80
CA LEU A 114 22.49 15.02 1.76
C LEU A 114 22.59 15.49 0.32
N ALA A 115 22.21 16.74 0.06
CA ALA A 115 22.35 17.37 -1.25
C ALA A 115 22.44 18.90 -1.08
N ASP A 116 23.26 19.56 -1.90
CA ASP A 116 23.43 21.02 -1.92
C ASP A 116 23.55 21.67 -0.52
N GLY A 117 24.35 21.05 0.37
CA GLY A 117 24.59 21.53 1.74
C GLY A 117 23.44 21.32 2.73
N LYS A 118 22.35 20.66 2.33
CA LYS A 118 21.19 20.34 3.18
C LYS A 118 21.08 18.86 3.48
N ASN A 119 20.56 18.57 4.67
CA ASN A 119 20.25 17.21 5.13
C ASN A 119 18.73 16.97 5.10
N SER A 120 18.33 15.74 4.79
CA SER A 120 16.97 15.29 5.02
C SER A 120 16.70 15.10 6.52
N GLU A 121 15.43 14.85 6.87
CA GLU A 121 15.10 14.20 8.13
C GLU A 121 15.83 12.85 8.25
N ILE A 122 16.07 12.40 9.48
CA ILE A 122 16.69 11.10 9.77
C ILE A 122 15.59 10.05 9.84
N GLY A 123 15.68 9.03 8.99
CA GLY A 123 14.80 7.87 9.05
C GLY A 123 15.41 6.71 9.83
N THR A 124 14.57 5.76 10.25
CA THR A 124 14.97 4.48 10.82
C THR A 124 14.51 3.32 9.95
N THR A 125 15.34 2.28 9.87
CA THR A 125 15.06 1.11 9.05
C THR A 125 15.73 -0.14 9.62
N SER A 126 15.41 -1.31 9.07
CA SER A 126 16.12 -2.56 9.32
C SER A 126 16.04 -3.47 8.09
N THR A 127 16.94 -4.45 8.01
CA THR A 127 16.79 -5.61 7.12
C THR A 127 15.93 -6.68 7.79
N LEU A 128 15.42 -7.64 7.00
CA LEU A 128 14.73 -8.79 7.56
C LEU A 128 15.73 -9.75 8.22
N PRO A 129 15.47 -10.28 9.42
CA PRO A 129 16.36 -11.24 10.09
C PRO A 129 16.66 -12.47 9.23
N ILE A 130 17.94 -12.86 9.15
CA ILE A 130 18.39 -14.13 8.53
C ILE A 130 18.04 -15.31 9.43
N GLU A 131 18.20 -15.13 10.74
CA GLU A 131 17.84 -16.11 11.76
C GLU A 131 16.43 -15.83 12.29
N ASN A 132 15.81 -16.83 12.90
CA ASN A 132 14.52 -16.65 13.55
C ASN A 132 14.64 -15.76 14.79
N PRO A 133 13.93 -14.62 14.85
CA PRO A 133 13.73 -13.93 16.12
C PRO A 133 12.73 -14.72 16.99
N THR A 134 12.68 -14.41 18.29
CA THR A 134 11.63 -14.94 19.20
C THR A 134 10.23 -14.63 18.67
N ASN A 135 10.04 -13.41 18.18
CA ASN A 135 8.84 -12.94 17.50
C ASN A 135 9.19 -11.91 16.43
N PHE A 136 8.29 -11.70 15.48
CA PHE A 136 8.40 -10.65 14.47
C PHE A 136 7.04 -9.97 14.28
N ASN A 137 6.96 -8.68 14.61
CA ASN A 137 5.70 -7.96 14.62
C ASN A 137 5.49 -7.21 13.31
N ILE A 138 4.32 -7.43 12.70
CA ILE A 138 3.89 -6.77 11.46
C ILE A 138 2.65 -5.95 11.75
N ALA A 139 2.62 -4.69 11.31
CA ALA A 139 1.37 -3.96 11.17
C ALA A 139 0.93 -3.97 9.71
N PHE A 140 -0.36 -4.18 9.43
CA PHE A 140 -0.89 -4.03 8.09
C PHE A 140 -2.13 -3.14 8.04
N CYS A 141 -2.29 -2.46 6.92
CA CYS A 141 -3.30 -1.43 6.71
C CYS A 141 -3.58 -1.20 5.20
N SER A 142 -4.66 -0.49 4.91
CA SER A 142 -5.06 -0.07 3.56
C SER A 142 -6.05 1.12 3.64
N CYS A 143 -6.49 1.61 2.48
CA CYS A 143 -7.66 2.45 2.33
C CYS A 143 -7.58 3.76 3.13
N SER A 144 -6.71 4.64 2.63
CA SER A 144 -6.31 5.88 3.30
C SER A 144 -6.84 7.12 2.60
N ASN A 145 -8.15 7.18 2.32
CA ASN A 145 -8.73 8.33 1.62
C ASN A 145 -8.44 9.66 2.36
N TYR A 146 -7.60 10.52 1.76
CA TYR A 146 -7.08 11.73 2.38
C TYR A 146 -8.20 12.73 2.74
N PRO A 147 -9.13 13.07 1.82
CA PRO A 147 -10.34 13.84 2.14
C PRO A 147 -11.16 13.33 3.34
N ALA A 148 -11.16 12.02 3.59
CA ALA A 148 -12.06 11.40 4.57
C ALA A 148 -11.65 11.65 6.02
N GLY A 149 -10.36 11.85 6.31
CA GLY A 149 -9.89 12.09 7.67
C GLY A 149 -8.38 12.22 7.82
N TYR A 150 -7.94 12.58 9.02
CA TYR A 150 -6.55 12.61 9.45
C TYR A 150 -5.99 11.20 9.63
N PHE A 151 -4.72 11.01 9.30
CA PHE A 151 -4.04 9.72 9.36
C PHE A 151 -3.54 9.36 10.77
N ASN A 152 -4.39 9.54 11.78
CA ASN A 152 -4.11 9.26 13.18
C ASN A 152 -3.59 7.82 13.39
N ALA A 153 -4.16 6.84 12.70
CA ALA A 153 -3.72 5.46 12.77
C ALA A 153 -2.25 5.26 12.29
N TYR A 154 -1.79 6.01 11.29
CA TYR A 154 -0.39 5.96 10.86
C TYR A 154 0.57 6.48 11.93
N LYS A 155 0.16 7.52 12.69
CA LYS A 155 0.94 8.02 13.83
C LYS A 155 1.09 6.95 14.91
N GLU A 156 0.03 6.21 15.21
CA GLU A 156 0.08 5.10 16.18
C GLU A 156 1.01 3.97 15.73
N ILE A 157 0.94 3.57 14.45
CA ILE A 157 1.87 2.58 13.89
C ILE A 157 3.32 3.07 13.99
N ALA A 158 3.56 4.35 13.67
CA ALA A 158 4.91 4.92 13.66
C ALA A 158 5.53 4.96 15.06
N ASN A 159 4.72 5.26 16.08
CA ASN A 159 5.16 5.40 17.48
C ASN A 159 5.24 4.09 18.25
N ASN A 160 4.56 3.02 17.80
CA ASN A 160 4.68 1.71 18.43
C ASN A 160 6.04 1.06 18.09
N GLU A 161 6.95 1.04 19.06
CA GLU A 161 8.31 0.51 18.89
C GLU A 161 8.38 -0.99 18.62
N LYS A 162 7.34 -1.75 19.00
CA LYS A 162 7.30 -3.21 18.81
C LYS A 162 7.15 -3.60 17.35
N ILE A 163 6.48 -2.79 16.53
CA ILE A 163 6.24 -3.06 15.10
C ILE A 163 7.58 -3.02 14.34
N ASN A 164 7.94 -4.14 13.72
CA ASN A 164 9.18 -4.28 12.95
C ASN A 164 9.01 -3.90 11.48
N LEU A 165 7.82 -4.11 10.92
CA LEU A 165 7.53 -3.99 9.49
C LEU A 165 6.09 -3.54 9.28
N VAL A 166 5.86 -2.68 8.29
CA VAL A 166 4.52 -2.27 7.87
C VAL A 166 4.19 -2.84 6.51
N LEU A 167 3.01 -3.43 6.37
CA LEU A 167 2.42 -3.80 5.08
C LEU A 167 1.34 -2.79 4.70
N HIS A 168 1.38 -2.30 3.47
CA HIS A 168 0.29 -1.52 2.89
C HIS A 168 -0.36 -2.35 1.77
N LEU A 169 -1.63 -2.69 1.93
CA LEU A 169 -2.31 -3.67 1.08
C LEU A 169 -3.03 -3.06 -0.13
N GLY A 170 -3.01 -1.73 -0.24
CA GLY A 170 -3.56 -0.98 -1.38
C GLY A 170 -4.35 0.23 -0.93
N ASP A 171 -4.83 1.02 -1.89
CA ASP A 171 -5.52 2.28 -1.65
C ASP A 171 -4.71 3.24 -0.78
N TYR A 172 -3.41 3.30 -1.07
CA TYR A 172 -2.50 4.28 -0.50
C TYR A 172 -2.95 5.69 -0.86
N LEU A 173 -3.56 5.84 -2.04
CA LEU A 173 -4.23 7.04 -2.50
C LEU A 173 -5.55 6.72 -3.17
N TYR A 174 -6.36 7.76 -3.41
CA TYR A 174 -7.57 7.72 -4.22
C TYR A 174 -7.42 8.69 -5.38
N GLU A 175 -8.05 8.42 -6.51
CA GLU A 175 -7.96 9.15 -7.77
C GLU A 175 -8.96 10.29 -7.93
N TYR A 176 -10.05 10.24 -7.15
CA TYR A 176 -11.19 11.14 -7.28
C TYR A 176 -10.83 12.61 -7.21
N GLY A 177 -11.57 13.44 -7.95
CA GLY A 177 -11.53 14.89 -7.81
C GLY A 177 -12.04 15.41 -6.46
N HIS A 178 -11.92 16.72 -6.28
CA HIS A 178 -12.54 17.45 -5.18
C HIS A 178 -14.07 17.30 -5.22
N GLY A 179 -14.70 17.09 -4.05
CA GLY A 179 -16.12 16.76 -3.96
C GLY A 179 -16.45 15.29 -4.28
N GLY A 180 -15.45 14.48 -4.62
CA GLY A 180 -15.60 13.04 -4.87
C GLY A 180 -15.79 12.20 -3.61
N TYR A 181 -15.49 10.91 -3.73
CA TYR A 181 -15.71 9.91 -2.67
C TYR A 181 -15.13 10.31 -1.30
N GLY A 182 -15.96 10.23 -0.25
CA GLY A 182 -15.53 10.46 1.14
C GLY A 182 -15.09 11.89 1.46
N SER A 183 -15.48 12.89 0.66
CA SER A 183 -14.92 14.26 0.77
C SER A 183 -15.78 15.29 1.51
N LYS A 184 -16.92 14.89 2.10
CA LYS A 184 -17.89 15.80 2.73
C LYS A 184 -17.28 16.81 3.72
N ASP A 185 -16.30 16.38 4.53
CA ASP A 185 -15.65 17.23 5.55
C ASP A 185 -14.27 17.77 5.11
N ALA A 186 -13.87 17.54 3.86
CA ALA A 186 -12.50 17.78 3.40
C ALA A 186 -12.10 19.26 3.53
N GLU A 187 -12.98 20.20 3.17
CA GLU A 187 -12.70 21.63 3.29
C GLU A 187 -12.52 22.06 4.75
N LYS A 188 -13.44 21.64 5.62
CA LYS A 188 -13.40 21.92 7.06
C LYS A 188 -12.10 21.42 7.71
N MET A 189 -11.60 20.27 7.27
CA MET A 189 -10.35 19.69 7.79
C MET A 189 -9.08 20.23 7.11
N GLY A 190 -9.22 21.04 6.05
CA GLY A 190 -8.08 21.48 5.23
C GLY A 190 -7.44 20.34 4.41
N ARG A 191 -8.22 19.33 4.05
CA ARG A 191 -7.78 18.08 3.39
C ARG A 191 -8.27 17.97 1.95
N ILE A 192 -8.20 19.06 1.22
CA ILE A 192 -8.55 19.11 -0.21
C ILE A 192 -7.43 18.47 -1.04
N VAL A 193 -7.80 17.62 -2.01
CA VAL A 193 -6.85 16.96 -2.90
C VAL A 193 -6.28 17.89 -3.97
N ASN A 194 -5.04 17.63 -4.38
CA ASN A 194 -4.42 18.19 -5.56
C ASN A 194 -3.98 17.04 -6.49
N PRO A 195 -4.33 17.05 -7.79
CA PRO A 195 -5.24 18.01 -8.45
C PRO A 195 -6.66 17.96 -7.88
N ARG A 196 -7.43 19.04 -8.10
CA ARG A 196 -8.85 19.14 -7.72
C ARG A 196 -9.78 18.36 -8.67
N HIS A 197 -9.27 17.82 -9.77
CA HIS A 197 -9.99 16.95 -10.69
C HIS A 197 -9.49 15.49 -10.58
N GLU A 198 -10.17 14.60 -11.32
CA GLU A 198 -9.84 13.18 -11.46
C GLU A 198 -8.41 12.95 -11.97
N MET A 199 -7.66 11.99 -11.42
CA MET A 199 -6.31 11.71 -11.90
C MET A 199 -6.28 10.96 -13.23
N LEU A 200 -5.65 11.55 -14.26
CA LEU A 200 -5.49 10.92 -15.57
C LEU A 200 -4.03 10.95 -16.08
N SER A 201 -3.38 12.10 -15.96
CA SER A 201 -2.01 12.32 -16.45
C SER A 201 -0.96 11.93 -15.41
N LEU A 202 0.29 11.71 -15.85
CA LEU A 202 1.41 11.44 -14.94
C LEU A 202 1.60 12.57 -13.91
N ASP A 203 1.39 13.83 -14.31
CA ASP A 203 1.47 14.98 -13.41
C ASP A 203 0.36 14.95 -12.35
N ASP A 204 -0.85 14.51 -12.72
CA ASP A 204 -1.95 14.33 -11.76
C ASP A 204 -1.60 13.30 -10.68
N TYR A 205 -1.11 12.12 -11.08
CA TYR A 205 -0.68 11.09 -10.13
C TYR A 205 0.46 11.59 -9.23
N ARG A 206 1.47 12.26 -9.78
CA ARG A 206 2.58 12.84 -8.98
C ARG A 206 2.07 13.87 -7.98
N LYS A 207 1.16 14.76 -8.38
CA LYS A 207 0.51 15.74 -7.49
C LYS A 207 -0.33 15.08 -6.39
N ARG A 208 -1.01 13.98 -6.69
CA ARG A 208 -1.77 13.23 -5.69
C ARG A 208 -0.87 12.56 -4.67
N TYR A 209 0.19 11.88 -5.12
CA TYR A 209 1.21 11.35 -4.21
C TYR A 209 1.82 12.45 -3.34
N ALA A 210 2.14 13.61 -3.94
CA ALA A 210 2.64 14.77 -3.20
C ALA A 210 1.65 15.25 -2.13
N THR A 211 0.35 15.27 -2.45
CA THR A 211 -0.72 15.62 -1.49
C THR A 211 -0.70 14.67 -0.29
N TYR A 212 -0.74 13.36 -0.54
CA TYR A 212 -0.78 12.35 0.52
C TYR A 212 0.51 12.36 1.34
N ARG A 213 1.68 12.41 0.66
CA ARG A 213 3.01 12.48 1.30
C ARG A 213 3.29 13.82 2.00
N SER A 214 2.40 14.80 1.91
CA SER A 214 2.50 16.03 2.70
C SER A 214 1.97 15.85 4.12
N ASP A 215 1.15 14.83 4.35
CA ASP A 215 0.60 14.51 5.67
C ASP A 215 1.71 14.17 6.67
N ALA A 216 1.68 14.80 7.84
CA ALA A 216 2.73 14.66 8.85
C ALA A 216 2.82 13.24 9.42
N ASP A 217 1.68 12.57 9.61
CA ASP A 217 1.61 11.25 10.22
C ASP A 217 2.02 10.16 9.22
N LEU A 218 1.71 10.35 7.92
CA LEU A 218 2.23 9.48 6.87
C LEU A 218 3.75 9.66 6.63
N LYS A 219 4.26 10.89 6.73
CA LYS A 219 5.71 11.13 6.71
C LYS A 219 6.38 10.45 7.91
N LEU A 220 5.82 10.59 9.11
CA LEU A 220 6.34 9.96 10.32
C LEU A 220 6.36 8.43 10.21
N LEU A 221 5.30 7.82 9.68
CA LEU A 221 5.26 6.38 9.43
C LEU A 221 6.43 5.90 8.57
N HIS A 222 6.61 6.50 7.39
CA HIS A 222 7.69 6.15 6.47
C HIS A 222 9.08 6.50 6.99
N GLN A 223 9.18 7.57 7.79
CA GLN A 223 10.41 7.90 8.48
C GLN A 223 10.80 6.81 9.49
N ARG A 224 9.83 6.20 10.17
CA ARG A 224 10.08 5.30 11.32
C ARG A 224 10.13 3.82 10.97
N LYS A 225 9.38 3.38 9.96
CA LYS A 225 9.15 1.95 9.69
C LYS A 225 9.48 1.59 8.24
N PRO A 226 10.21 0.50 7.98
CA PRO A 226 10.29 -0.04 6.64
C PRO A 226 8.90 -0.54 6.20
N MET A 227 8.52 -0.23 4.96
CA MET A 227 7.23 -0.62 4.38
C MET A 227 7.40 -1.61 3.22
N ILE A 228 6.55 -2.63 3.18
CA ILE A 228 6.32 -3.44 1.97
C ILE A 228 4.90 -3.12 1.49
N SER A 229 4.80 -2.56 0.29
CA SER A 229 3.51 -2.17 -0.28
C SER A 229 3.14 -2.96 -1.52
N VAL A 230 1.84 -3.11 -1.71
CA VAL A 230 1.22 -3.51 -2.95
C VAL A 230 0.07 -2.54 -3.25
N TRP A 231 -0.16 -2.26 -4.53
CA TRP A 231 -1.31 -1.47 -4.96
C TRP A 231 -2.60 -2.29 -4.83
N ASP A 232 -3.72 -1.58 -4.73
CA ASP A 232 -5.02 -2.07 -5.14
C ASP A 232 -5.49 -1.32 -6.41
N ASP A 233 -6.78 -1.05 -6.54
CA ASP A 233 -7.35 -0.42 -7.73
C ASP A 233 -7.14 1.10 -7.73
N HIS A 234 -7.30 1.79 -6.60
CA HIS A 234 -7.28 3.25 -6.54
C HIS A 234 -5.91 3.89 -6.83
N GLU A 235 -4.81 3.12 -6.78
CA GLU A 235 -3.53 3.53 -7.37
C GLU A 235 -3.62 3.76 -8.90
N PHE A 236 -4.61 3.14 -9.55
CA PHE A 236 -4.99 3.35 -10.94
C PHE A 236 -6.29 4.15 -11.01
N THR A 237 -7.40 3.49 -10.69
CA THR A 237 -8.76 4.02 -10.56
C THR A 237 -9.71 2.87 -10.17
N ASN A 238 -10.83 3.22 -9.53
CA ASN A 238 -11.83 2.33 -8.95
C ASN A 238 -12.19 1.14 -9.84
N ASP A 239 -12.19 -0.04 -9.24
CA ASP A 239 -12.60 -1.32 -9.82
C ASP A 239 -11.77 -1.71 -11.06
N SER A 240 -10.50 -1.33 -11.08
CA SER A 240 -9.59 -1.63 -12.19
C SER A 240 -9.27 -3.12 -12.34
N TRP A 241 -9.12 -3.53 -13.60
CA TRP A 241 -8.68 -4.84 -14.04
C TRP A 241 -7.64 -4.69 -15.16
N LYS A 242 -7.16 -5.81 -15.72
CA LYS A 242 -6.01 -5.82 -16.64
C LYS A 242 -6.06 -4.78 -17.77
N LYS A 243 -7.24 -4.51 -18.34
CA LYS A 243 -7.42 -3.62 -19.52
C LYS A 243 -8.44 -2.50 -19.33
N GLY A 244 -8.99 -2.28 -18.15
CA GLY A 244 -10.00 -1.24 -17.92
C GLY A 244 -10.30 -1.04 -16.44
N ALA A 245 -11.29 -0.21 -16.14
CA ALA A 245 -11.80 0.02 -14.80
C ALA A 245 -13.28 0.42 -14.85
N GLN A 246 -13.95 0.47 -13.70
CA GLN A 246 -15.31 0.99 -13.62
C GLN A 246 -15.30 2.52 -13.73
N ASN A 247 -14.39 3.19 -13.02
CA ASN A 247 -14.26 4.65 -13.05
C ASN A 247 -13.30 5.11 -14.17
N HIS A 248 -13.54 4.63 -15.39
CA HIS A 248 -12.81 5.07 -16.57
C HIS A 248 -13.65 4.97 -17.84
N SER A 249 -13.75 6.06 -18.59
CA SER A 249 -14.52 6.14 -19.83
C SER A 249 -13.65 6.46 -21.05
N TYR A 250 -14.21 6.41 -22.26
CA TYR A 250 -13.44 6.66 -23.47
C TYR A 250 -13.05 8.14 -23.63
N GLU A 251 -13.82 9.05 -23.04
CA GLU A 251 -13.59 10.49 -23.03
C GLU A 251 -12.32 10.87 -22.26
N GLU A 252 -11.89 10.02 -21.32
CA GLU A 252 -10.65 10.17 -20.55
C GLU A 252 -9.40 9.68 -21.32
N GLY A 253 -9.58 9.20 -22.54
CA GLY A 253 -8.54 8.59 -23.36
C GLY A 253 -8.37 7.10 -23.08
N SER A 254 -7.17 6.55 -23.36
CA SER A 254 -6.95 5.11 -23.22
C SER A 254 -6.57 4.72 -21.79
N PHE A 255 -7.22 3.68 -21.27
CA PHE A 255 -6.88 3.10 -19.97
C PHE A 255 -5.41 2.67 -19.88
N ALA A 256 -4.85 2.15 -20.98
CA ALA A 256 -3.44 1.77 -21.04
C ALA A 256 -2.50 2.95 -20.75
N LYS A 257 -2.84 4.16 -21.22
CA LYS A 257 -2.08 5.39 -20.93
C LYS A 257 -2.23 5.80 -19.47
N ARG A 258 -3.45 5.79 -18.93
CA ARG A 258 -3.73 6.06 -17.51
C ARG A 258 -2.96 5.10 -16.60
N LYS A 259 -3.04 3.80 -16.87
CA LYS A 259 -2.29 2.75 -16.17
C LYS A 259 -0.78 2.95 -16.24
N LYS A 260 -0.23 3.31 -17.39
CA LYS A 260 1.21 3.60 -17.54
C LYS A 260 1.64 4.78 -16.66
N ASN A 261 0.84 5.86 -16.64
CA ASN A 261 1.09 7.03 -15.80
C ASN A 261 1.05 6.67 -14.31
N ALA A 262 0.02 5.94 -13.89
CA ALA A 262 -0.13 5.42 -12.53
C ALA A 262 1.07 4.58 -12.08
N LEU A 263 1.48 3.58 -12.88
CA LEU A 263 2.64 2.75 -12.57
C LEU A 263 3.91 3.59 -12.43
N GLN A 264 4.15 4.52 -13.36
CA GLN A 264 5.34 5.37 -13.29
C GLN A 264 5.36 6.18 -11.99
N ALA A 265 4.26 6.82 -11.61
CA ALA A 265 4.17 7.57 -10.36
C ALA A 265 4.31 6.65 -9.13
N TYR A 266 3.68 5.47 -9.12
CA TYR A 266 3.78 4.49 -8.03
C TYR A 266 5.24 4.10 -7.77
N TYR A 267 5.99 3.77 -8.83
CA TYR A 267 7.42 3.47 -8.69
C TYR A 267 8.24 4.70 -8.31
N GLU A 268 7.92 5.89 -8.79
CA GLU A 268 8.64 7.09 -8.38
C GLU A 268 8.47 7.40 -6.89
N TRP A 269 7.28 7.18 -6.32
CA TRP A 269 6.89 7.67 -5.00
C TRP A 269 6.88 6.63 -3.87
N MET A 270 6.84 5.33 -4.19
CA MET A 270 6.84 4.27 -3.18
C MET A 270 8.26 3.68 -2.96
N PRO A 271 8.64 3.31 -1.72
CA PRO A 271 9.96 2.76 -1.39
C PRO A 271 10.07 1.27 -1.78
N ILE A 272 9.68 0.93 -3.01
CA ILE A 272 9.65 -0.43 -3.55
C ILE A 272 10.82 -0.68 -4.49
N ARG A 273 11.28 -1.92 -4.53
CA ARG A 273 12.37 -2.34 -5.42
C ARG A 273 11.86 -2.53 -6.84
N GLU A 274 12.53 -1.91 -7.80
CA GLU A 274 12.25 -2.07 -9.23
C GLU A 274 13.02 -3.28 -9.77
N LYS A 275 12.31 -4.36 -10.09
CA LYS A 275 12.88 -5.56 -10.74
C LYS A 275 12.09 -5.90 -12.00
N GLY A 276 12.78 -5.96 -13.14
CA GLY A 276 12.20 -6.45 -14.39
C GLY A 276 11.01 -5.61 -14.86
N ARG A 277 9.85 -6.26 -15.06
CA ARG A 277 8.64 -5.63 -15.58
C ARG A 277 7.92 -4.80 -14.52
N LYS A 278 7.65 -3.52 -14.83
CA LYS A 278 6.96 -2.58 -13.94
C LYS A 278 5.48 -2.93 -13.68
N ASP A 279 4.82 -3.72 -14.52
CA ASP A 279 3.45 -4.13 -14.25
C ASP A 279 3.35 -5.39 -13.36
N LYS A 280 4.47 -5.92 -12.88
CA LYS A 280 4.55 -7.09 -12.01
C LYS A 280 5.03 -6.69 -10.61
N ILE A 281 4.09 -6.64 -9.67
CA ILE A 281 4.36 -6.18 -8.29
C ILE A 281 4.52 -7.31 -7.28
N TRP A 282 4.09 -8.55 -7.53
CA TRP A 282 4.17 -9.58 -6.49
C TRP A 282 5.63 -9.96 -6.15
N ARG A 283 5.91 -10.09 -4.85
CA ARG A 283 7.27 -10.25 -4.29
C ARG A 283 7.22 -11.18 -3.07
N ASN A 284 8.36 -11.81 -2.75
CA ASN A 284 8.49 -12.72 -1.62
C ASN A 284 9.60 -12.25 -0.66
N PHE A 285 9.31 -12.36 0.63
CA PHE A 285 10.14 -11.90 1.73
C PHE A 285 10.18 -12.95 2.83
N LYS A 286 11.29 -13.03 3.56
CA LYS A 286 11.52 -14.08 4.56
C LYS A 286 12.14 -13.51 5.83
N VAL A 287 11.62 -13.95 6.97
CA VAL A 287 12.20 -13.72 8.30
C VAL A 287 12.62 -15.09 8.81
N GLY A 288 13.91 -15.41 8.70
CA GLY A 288 14.42 -16.77 8.86
C GLY A 288 13.53 -17.81 8.16
N ASN A 289 13.10 -18.81 8.92
CA ASN A 289 12.01 -19.72 8.55
C ASN A 289 10.72 -19.48 9.37
N LEU A 290 10.67 -18.43 10.21
CA LEU A 290 9.46 -18.04 10.94
C LEU A 290 8.36 -17.58 9.97
N ILE A 291 8.69 -16.72 9.01
CA ILE A 291 7.72 -16.12 8.09
C ILE A 291 8.16 -16.30 6.63
N ASN A 292 7.25 -16.80 5.80
CA ASN A 292 7.27 -16.67 4.35
C ASN A 292 6.18 -15.69 3.92
N LEU A 293 6.54 -14.44 3.70
CA LEU A 293 5.61 -13.39 3.27
C LEU A 293 5.56 -13.33 1.74
N MET A 294 4.36 -13.42 1.19
CA MET A 294 4.08 -13.41 -0.25
C MET A 294 3.08 -12.31 -0.54
N MET A 295 3.55 -11.20 -1.11
CA MET A 295 2.69 -10.10 -1.53
C MET A 295 2.15 -10.40 -2.92
N LEU A 296 0.82 -10.43 -3.09
CA LEU A 296 0.14 -10.82 -4.33
C LEU A 296 -0.42 -9.62 -5.10
N ASP A 297 -0.65 -9.78 -6.40
CA ASP A 297 -1.40 -8.83 -7.24
C ASP A 297 -2.73 -9.45 -7.66
N THR A 298 -3.84 -8.94 -7.13
CA THR A 298 -5.21 -9.32 -7.52
C THR A 298 -5.88 -8.29 -8.44
N ARG A 299 -5.16 -7.28 -8.93
CA ARG A 299 -5.72 -6.15 -9.70
C ARG A 299 -5.23 -6.07 -11.12
N SER A 300 -3.95 -5.79 -11.31
CA SER A 300 -3.51 -5.13 -12.53
C SER A 300 -2.94 -6.10 -13.58
N TYR A 301 -2.33 -7.20 -13.16
CA TYR A 301 -1.53 -8.03 -14.07
C TYR A 301 -2.36 -8.98 -14.95
N GLU A 302 -3.17 -9.86 -14.35
CA GLU A 302 -3.93 -10.92 -15.06
C GLU A 302 -5.44 -10.86 -14.84
N ARG A 303 -5.93 -10.04 -13.91
CA ARG A 303 -7.35 -9.93 -13.54
C ARG A 303 -8.22 -9.67 -14.77
N ASN A 304 -9.19 -10.55 -15.01
CA ASN A 304 -10.26 -10.31 -15.98
C ASN A 304 -11.33 -9.44 -15.34
N LYS A 305 -12.05 -8.65 -16.14
CA LYS A 305 -13.19 -7.85 -15.65
C LYS A 305 -14.14 -8.71 -14.81
N GLN A 306 -14.44 -8.24 -13.61
CA GLN A 306 -15.42 -8.80 -12.69
C GLN A 306 -16.80 -8.87 -13.32
N LEU A 307 -17.68 -9.71 -12.76
CA LEU A 307 -19.10 -9.60 -13.09
C LEU A 307 -19.63 -8.31 -12.49
N ASP A 308 -20.44 -7.62 -13.26
CA ASP A 308 -21.20 -6.49 -12.76
C ASP A 308 -22.58 -7.00 -12.36
N ILE A 309 -22.82 -7.05 -11.05
CA ILE A 309 -24.05 -7.59 -10.45
C ILE A 309 -25.29 -6.81 -10.88
N GLU A 310 -25.12 -5.54 -11.30
CA GLU A 310 -26.20 -4.69 -11.77
C GLU A 310 -26.90 -5.25 -13.02
N ASN A 311 -26.14 -5.92 -13.89
CA ASN A 311 -26.68 -6.51 -15.11
C ASN A 311 -27.64 -7.69 -14.87
N TYR A 312 -27.77 -8.13 -13.62
CA TYR A 312 -28.67 -9.22 -13.21
C TYR A 312 -29.90 -8.72 -12.47
N PHE A 313 -30.03 -7.42 -12.24
CA PHE A 313 -31.28 -6.82 -11.78
C PHE A 313 -32.18 -6.50 -12.98
N LYS A 314 -33.43 -6.96 -12.91
CA LYS A 314 -34.53 -6.58 -13.81
C LYS A 314 -35.61 -5.95 -12.96
N GLU A 315 -35.70 -4.62 -13.01
CA GLU A 315 -36.52 -3.82 -12.08
C GLU A 315 -36.15 -4.16 -10.62
N ASN A 316 -37.09 -4.67 -9.82
CA ASN A 316 -36.87 -5.08 -8.43
C ASN A 316 -36.59 -6.58 -8.25
N SER A 317 -36.37 -7.31 -9.35
CA SER A 317 -36.09 -8.75 -9.33
C SER A 317 -34.63 -9.04 -9.66
N PHE A 318 -34.06 -10.06 -9.02
CA PHE A 318 -32.69 -10.51 -9.27
C PHE A 318 -32.68 -11.84 -10.03
N ASP A 319 -32.03 -11.88 -11.19
CA ASP A 319 -31.85 -13.07 -12.03
C ASP A 319 -30.73 -13.96 -11.47
N GLN A 320 -31.05 -14.61 -10.35
CA GLN A 320 -30.12 -15.48 -9.61
C GLN A 320 -29.59 -16.63 -10.47
N VAL A 321 -30.42 -17.18 -11.35
CA VAL A 321 -30.05 -18.34 -12.18
C VAL A 321 -28.95 -17.95 -13.16
N ASN A 322 -29.12 -16.85 -13.91
CA ASN A 322 -28.10 -16.41 -14.85
C ASN A 322 -26.86 -15.87 -14.13
N PHE A 323 -27.02 -15.18 -12.99
CA PHE A 323 -25.89 -14.74 -12.18
C PHE A 323 -25.00 -15.90 -11.76
N LEU A 324 -25.56 -16.94 -11.13
CA LEU A 324 -24.79 -18.10 -10.68
C LEU A 324 -24.19 -18.88 -11.84
N LYS A 325 -24.88 -18.97 -12.98
CA LYS A 325 -24.36 -19.57 -14.21
C LYS A 325 -23.10 -18.84 -14.70
N ASP A 326 -23.14 -17.51 -14.75
CA ASP A 326 -22.02 -16.69 -15.20
C ASP A 326 -20.87 -16.61 -14.19
N LEU A 327 -21.18 -16.63 -12.89
CA LEU A 327 -20.21 -16.65 -11.80
C LEU A 327 -19.34 -17.92 -11.86
N ASN A 328 -19.93 -19.03 -12.29
CA ASN A 328 -19.24 -20.31 -12.45
C ASN A 328 -18.40 -20.40 -13.75
N LYS A 329 -18.42 -19.40 -14.64
CA LYS A 329 -17.53 -19.39 -15.81
C LYS A 329 -16.07 -19.15 -15.36
N PRO A 330 -15.07 -19.78 -16.00
CA PRO A 330 -13.67 -19.53 -15.65
C PRO A 330 -13.29 -18.06 -15.86
N ARG A 331 -12.87 -17.39 -14.79
CA ARG A 331 -12.40 -16.00 -14.79
C ARG A 331 -11.08 -15.93 -14.03
N LYS A 332 -10.07 -15.25 -14.60
CA LYS A 332 -8.74 -15.14 -13.99
C LYS A 332 -8.69 -13.97 -13.01
N LEU A 333 -8.13 -14.20 -11.83
CA LEU A 333 -7.72 -13.18 -10.87
C LEU A 333 -6.20 -13.06 -10.86
N LEU A 334 -5.49 -14.11 -10.39
CA LEU A 334 -4.03 -14.10 -10.24
C LEU A 334 -3.27 -14.47 -11.53
N GLY A 335 -3.85 -15.35 -12.35
CA GLY A 335 -3.22 -15.87 -13.57
C GLY A 335 -2.16 -16.95 -13.35
N LYS A 336 -1.80 -17.64 -14.43
CA LYS A 336 -0.95 -18.85 -14.41
C LYS A 336 0.45 -18.59 -13.84
N GLU A 337 1.05 -17.45 -14.20
CA GLU A 337 2.40 -17.10 -13.78
C GLU A 337 2.49 -16.91 -12.26
N GLN A 338 1.56 -16.16 -11.68
CA GLN A 338 1.52 -15.92 -10.24
C GLN A 338 1.19 -17.20 -9.46
N PHE A 339 0.28 -18.06 -9.97
CA PHE A 339 0.03 -19.37 -9.35
C PHE A 339 1.26 -20.29 -9.37
N ASN A 340 2.00 -20.34 -10.48
CA ASN A 340 3.25 -21.10 -10.56
C ASN A 340 4.29 -20.57 -9.56
N TRP A 341 4.42 -19.25 -9.48
CA TRP A 341 5.28 -18.59 -8.51
C TRP A 341 4.89 -18.93 -7.06
N ILE A 342 3.59 -18.91 -6.73
CA ILE A 342 3.10 -19.30 -5.39
C ILE A 342 3.56 -20.71 -5.03
N ARG A 343 3.26 -21.69 -5.89
CA ARG A 343 3.64 -23.10 -5.69
C ARG A 343 5.14 -23.30 -5.51
N SER A 344 5.96 -22.51 -6.22
CA SER A 344 7.43 -22.62 -6.13
C SER A 344 8.02 -22.10 -4.82
N LYS A 345 7.26 -21.32 -4.04
CA LYS A 345 7.76 -20.63 -2.83
C LYS A 345 7.12 -21.14 -1.55
N VAL A 346 5.91 -21.67 -1.63
CA VAL A 346 5.21 -22.32 -0.52
C VAL A 346 5.83 -23.70 -0.23
N ASN A 347 6.21 -23.92 1.03
CA ASN A 347 6.61 -25.23 1.54
C ASN A 347 6.50 -25.28 3.08
N LYS A 348 6.60 -26.50 3.65
CA LYS A 348 6.40 -26.77 5.09
C LYS A 348 7.58 -26.36 5.99
N SER A 349 8.71 -25.88 5.44
CA SER A 349 9.85 -25.44 6.27
C SER A 349 9.59 -24.11 6.98
N PHE A 350 8.59 -23.34 6.54
CA PHE A 350 8.19 -22.11 7.20
C PHE A 350 7.09 -22.35 8.23
N LYS A 351 7.21 -21.72 9.41
CA LYS A 351 6.16 -21.77 10.44
C LYS A 351 4.87 -21.13 9.93
N TRP A 352 4.97 -19.92 9.38
CA TRP A 352 3.85 -19.16 8.85
C TRP A 352 4.09 -18.78 7.39
N SER A 353 3.16 -19.14 6.51
CA SER A 353 3.04 -18.53 5.19
C SER A 353 1.97 -17.44 5.22
N ILE A 354 2.37 -16.21 4.94
CA ILE A 354 1.51 -15.04 5.01
C ILE A 354 1.33 -14.49 3.61
N PHE A 355 0.08 -14.36 3.18
CA PHE A 355 -0.29 -13.86 1.86
C PHE A 355 -0.88 -12.46 2.02
N GLY A 356 -0.07 -11.43 1.74
CA GLY A 356 -0.54 -10.04 1.75
C GLY A 356 -1.16 -9.71 0.40
N GLN A 357 -2.44 -9.35 0.40
CA GLN A 357 -3.18 -9.06 -0.83
C GLN A 357 -4.33 -8.08 -0.55
N GLN A 358 -5.06 -7.71 -1.60
CA GLN A 358 -5.94 -6.55 -1.61
C GLN A 358 -7.34 -6.85 -1.07
N ILE A 359 -7.97 -7.95 -1.52
CA ILE A 359 -9.43 -8.16 -1.47
C ILE A 359 -9.81 -9.41 -0.67
N LEU A 360 -10.96 -9.42 0.01
CA LEU A 360 -11.38 -10.57 0.81
C LEU A 360 -11.56 -11.85 -0.03
N ILE A 361 -11.08 -12.98 0.48
CA ILE A 361 -11.12 -14.32 -0.12
C ILE A 361 -12.33 -15.15 0.33
N GLY A 362 -12.68 -15.09 1.61
CA GLY A 362 -13.78 -15.86 2.17
C GLY A 362 -15.12 -15.34 1.66
N PRO A 363 -16.07 -16.21 1.23
CA PRO A 363 -17.36 -15.76 0.71
C PRO A 363 -18.09 -14.82 1.65
N LYS A 364 -18.71 -13.77 1.09
CA LYS A 364 -19.52 -12.80 1.82
C LYS A 364 -20.93 -12.73 1.23
N TYR A 365 -21.91 -13.07 2.05
CA TYR A 365 -23.33 -12.98 1.76
C TYR A 365 -23.92 -11.77 2.49
N LEU A 366 -24.92 -11.14 1.88
CA LEU A 366 -25.63 -10.06 2.55
C LEU A 366 -26.31 -10.56 3.84
N PRO A 367 -26.21 -9.80 4.95
CA PRO A 367 -26.82 -10.18 6.22
C PRO A 367 -28.33 -10.36 6.14
N HIS A 368 -28.85 -11.41 6.79
CA HIS A 368 -30.28 -11.73 6.79
C HIS A 368 -31.15 -10.62 7.36
N ILE A 369 -30.64 -9.82 8.30
CA ILE A 369 -31.36 -8.68 8.87
C ILE A 369 -31.85 -7.69 7.80
N LEU A 370 -31.11 -7.56 6.68
CA LEU A 370 -31.46 -6.67 5.58
C LEU A 370 -32.70 -7.12 4.79
N LYS A 371 -33.11 -8.40 4.92
CA LYS A 371 -34.27 -8.94 4.20
C LYS A 371 -35.58 -8.30 4.65
N ALA A 372 -35.71 -8.00 5.94
CA ALA A 372 -36.90 -7.43 6.55
C ALA A 372 -36.73 -5.95 6.92
N ALA A 373 -35.58 -5.36 6.59
CA ALA A 373 -35.29 -4.00 6.96
C ALA A 373 -36.07 -3.01 6.09
N ASP A 374 -36.62 -1.97 6.70
CA ASP A 374 -37.23 -0.88 5.96
C ASP A 374 -36.15 -0.16 5.15
N LYS A 375 -36.29 -0.22 3.83
CA LYS A 375 -35.34 0.35 2.87
C LYS A 375 -35.15 1.85 3.06
N GLU A 376 -36.16 2.58 3.57
CA GLU A 376 -36.09 4.03 3.78
C GLU A 376 -35.05 4.42 4.85
N ASN A 377 -34.64 3.46 5.69
CA ASN A 377 -33.53 3.65 6.64
C ASN A 377 -32.14 3.63 5.98
N PHE A 378 -32.04 3.30 4.69
CA PHE A 378 -30.78 3.15 3.97
C PHE A 378 -30.70 4.05 2.74
N PRO A 379 -29.48 4.40 2.29
CA PRO A 379 -29.28 5.12 1.03
C PRO A 379 -29.97 4.44 -0.16
N LYS A 380 -30.63 5.24 -1.02
CA LYS A 380 -31.40 4.75 -2.18
C LYS A 380 -30.65 3.79 -3.10
N PHE A 381 -29.35 3.99 -3.26
CA PHE A 381 -28.54 3.11 -4.12
C PHE A 381 -28.47 1.66 -3.60
N LEU A 382 -28.68 1.43 -2.30
CA LEU A 382 -28.70 0.10 -1.68
C LEU A 382 -30.06 -0.61 -1.80
N HIS A 383 -31.15 0.11 -2.07
CA HIS A 383 -32.52 -0.42 -1.96
C HIS A 383 -32.74 -1.70 -2.76
N LYS A 384 -32.27 -1.74 -4.01
CA LYS A 384 -32.38 -2.92 -4.88
C LYS A 384 -31.57 -4.12 -4.39
N TYR A 385 -30.44 -3.87 -3.73
CA TYR A 385 -29.54 -4.90 -3.21
C TYR A 385 -30.10 -5.61 -1.97
N LEU A 386 -30.99 -4.96 -1.21
CA LEU A 386 -31.64 -5.58 -0.05
C LEU A 386 -32.40 -6.86 -0.43
N SER A 387 -32.89 -6.96 -1.68
CA SER A 387 -33.54 -8.17 -2.20
C SER A 387 -32.62 -9.40 -2.30
N LEU A 388 -31.30 -9.23 -2.22
CA LEU A 388 -30.32 -10.32 -2.20
C LEU A 388 -30.16 -10.95 -0.82
N ALA A 389 -30.58 -10.24 0.25
CA ALA A 389 -30.45 -10.72 1.62
C ALA A 389 -31.20 -12.05 1.81
N GLY A 390 -30.51 -13.03 2.38
CA GLY A 390 -31.05 -14.38 2.58
C GLY A 390 -31.10 -15.28 1.34
N LYS A 391 -30.60 -14.82 0.18
CA LYS A 391 -30.50 -15.68 -1.03
C LYS A 391 -29.21 -16.50 -1.11
N ASN A 392 -28.28 -16.33 -0.15
CA ASN A 392 -26.94 -16.94 -0.15
C ASN A 392 -26.18 -16.71 -1.46
N ILE A 393 -26.27 -15.47 -1.98
CA ILE A 393 -25.58 -15.04 -3.20
C ILE A 393 -24.39 -14.18 -2.79
N PRO A 394 -23.15 -14.54 -3.21
CA PRO A 394 -22.00 -13.67 -3.01
C PRO A 394 -22.23 -12.35 -3.74
N TYR A 395 -22.16 -11.23 -3.01
CA TYR A 395 -22.57 -9.93 -3.55
C TYR A 395 -21.41 -9.06 -4.03
N ASN A 396 -20.22 -9.18 -3.43
CA ASN A 396 -19.06 -8.41 -3.85
C ASN A 396 -18.29 -9.16 -4.95
N THR A 397 -18.71 -9.00 -6.20
CA THR A 397 -18.06 -9.61 -7.36
C THR A 397 -16.70 -9.01 -7.70
N ASP A 398 -16.33 -7.88 -7.11
CA ASP A 398 -15.00 -7.29 -7.20
C ASP A 398 -13.99 -7.96 -6.24
N SER A 399 -14.47 -8.63 -5.19
CA SER A 399 -13.65 -9.51 -4.35
C SER A 399 -13.40 -10.89 -4.99
N TRP A 400 -12.77 -11.83 -4.27
CA TRP A 400 -12.60 -13.21 -4.74
C TRP A 400 -13.93 -13.93 -5.00
N ASP A 401 -15.04 -13.41 -4.49
CA ASP A 401 -16.37 -13.94 -4.78
C ASP A 401 -16.73 -13.86 -6.27
N GLY A 402 -16.18 -12.91 -7.03
CA GLY A 402 -16.30 -12.89 -8.50
C GLY A 402 -15.43 -13.92 -9.24
N TYR A 403 -14.56 -14.63 -8.51
CA TYR A 403 -13.52 -15.51 -9.06
C TYR A 403 -13.45 -16.86 -8.33
N PRO A 404 -14.58 -17.57 -8.09
CA PRO A 404 -14.61 -18.76 -7.22
C PRO A 404 -13.70 -19.90 -7.71
N LYS A 405 -13.54 -20.05 -9.03
CA LYS A 405 -12.61 -21.05 -9.59
C LYS A 405 -11.14 -20.73 -9.34
N ASP A 406 -10.76 -19.45 -9.29
CA ASP A 406 -9.39 -19.05 -8.96
C ASP A 406 -9.14 -19.12 -7.45
N ARG A 407 -10.15 -18.89 -6.60
CA ARG A 407 -10.11 -19.19 -5.16
C ARG A 407 -9.72 -20.65 -4.87
N GLU A 408 -10.38 -21.60 -5.53
CA GLU A 408 -10.04 -23.02 -5.38
C GLU A 408 -8.62 -23.36 -5.88
N LYS A 409 -8.13 -22.69 -6.93
CA LYS A 409 -6.75 -22.85 -7.39
C LYS A 409 -5.75 -22.29 -6.38
N PHE A 410 -6.09 -21.19 -5.70
CA PHE A 410 -5.27 -20.60 -4.66
C PHE A 410 -5.15 -21.55 -3.47
N TYR A 411 -6.27 -22.08 -2.97
CA TYR A 411 -6.25 -23.08 -1.89
C TYR A 411 -5.39 -24.29 -2.25
N LYS A 412 -5.49 -24.80 -3.48
CA LYS A 412 -4.60 -25.87 -3.96
C LYS A 412 -3.13 -25.46 -4.01
N ALA A 413 -2.82 -24.22 -4.39
CA ALA A 413 -1.46 -23.73 -4.51
C ALA A 413 -0.75 -23.57 -3.15
N ILE A 414 -1.51 -23.36 -2.07
CA ILE A 414 -0.97 -23.16 -0.71
C ILE A 414 -1.00 -24.43 0.16
N ASN A 415 -1.47 -25.57 -0.36
CA ASN A 415 -1.58 -26.83 0.38
C ASN A 415 -0.24 -27.34 0.95
N ASN A 416 0.89 -26.93 0.39
CA ASN A 416 2.22 -27.35 0.86
C ASN A 416 2.78 -26.47 1.99
N SER A 417 2.03 -25.50 2.52
CA SER A 417 2.42 -24.70 3.69
C SER A 417 2.10 -25.44 5.01
N GLN A 418 2.82 -25.11 6.09
CA GLN A 418 2.46 -25.57 7.44
C GLN A 418 1.20 -24.84 7.96
N SER A 419 1.18 -23.52 7.90
CA SER A 419 0.03 -22.69 8.32
C SER A 419 -0.05 -21.44 7.46
N ASN A 420 -1.27 -20.99 7.19
CA ASN A 420 -1.54 -19.90 6.27
C ASN A 420 -2.33 -18.78 6.95
N LEU A 421 -1.87 -17.54 6.76
CA LEU A 421 -2.63 -16.32 7.03
C LEU A 421 -2.83 -15.58 5.70
N VAL A 422 -4.06 -15.18 5.40
CA VAL A 422 -4.38 -14.32 4.25
C VAL A 422 -4.77 -12.95 4.77
N LEU A 423 -4.04 -11.91 4.39
CA LEU A 423 -4.29 -10.53 4.82
C LEU A 423 -5.00 -9.78 3.70
N ALA A 424 -6.01 -8.98 4.04
CA ALA A 424 -6.82 -8.23 3.09
C ALA A 424 -7.08 -6.79 3.56
N GLY A 425 -7.38 -5.92 2.60
CA GLY A 425 -7.86 -4.55 2.78
C GLY A 425 -9.20 -4.36 2.07
N ASP A 426 -9.29 -3.33 1.21
CA ASP A 426 -10.37 -3.00 0.25
C ASP A 426 -11.76 -2.74 0.88
N SER A 427 -12.28 -3.69 1.65
CA SER A 427 -13.63 -3.64 2.22
C SER A 427 -13.88 -2.54 3.26
N HIS A 428 -12.85 -1.83 3.71
CA HIS A 428 -12.86 -0.79 4.77
C HIS A 428 -13.30 -1.24 6.18
N ASN A 429 -13.63 -2.52 6.37
CA ASN A 429 -14.10 -3.06 7.64
C ASN A 429 -13.13 -4.12 8.17
N SER A 430 -13.25 -4.46 9.45
CA SER A 430 -12.43 -5.49 10.09
C SER A 430 -13.07 -6.86 9.91
N TRP A 431 -12.26 -7.89 9.61
CA TRP A 431 -12.77 -9.25 9.39
C TRP A 431 -11.82 -10.30 9.95
N ILE A 432 -12.37 -11.36 10.55
CA ILE A 432 -11.68 -12.63 10.74
C ILE A 432 -12.56 -13.77 10.22
N SER A 433 -12.04 -14.54 9.28
CA SER A 433 -12.74 -15.71 8.72
C SER A 433 -11.86 -16.95 8.71
N ASN A 434 -12.45 -18.10 9.02
CA ASN A 434 -11.86 -19.39 8.72
C ASN A 434 -11.98 -19.67 7.21
N LEU A 435 -10.93 -20.18 6.58
CA LEU A 435 -10.94 -20.49 5.16
C LEU A 435 -11.07 -21.99 4.94
N PHE A 436 -12.06 -22.38 4.15
CA PHE A 436 -12.29 -23.77 3.75
C PHE A 436 -12.36 -23.89 2.23
N ASP A 437 -11.78 -24.96 1.69
CA ASP A 437 -12.04 -25.33 0.30
C ASP A 437 -13.44 -25.94 0.11
N LYS A 438 -13.79 -26.25 -1.14
CA LYS A 438 -15.05 -26.91 -1.46
C LYS A 438 -15.26 -28.26 -0.75
N GLU A 439 -14.19 -28.93 -0.36
CA GLU A 439 -14.18 -30.24 0.34
C GLU A 439 -14.19 -30.08 1.86
N LYS A 440 -14.34 -28.85 2.37
CA LYS A 440 -14.35 -28.50 3.80
C LYS A 440 -13.03 -28.77 4.52
N ASN A 441 -11.93 -28.83 3.78
CA ASN A 441 -10.60 -28.83 4.38
C ASN A 441 -10.24 -27.41 4.80
N PHE A 442 -9.80 -27.25 6.04
CA PHE A 442 -9.28 -25.98 6.55
C PHE A 442 -8.02 -25.56 5.80
N LYS A 443 -7.97 -24.29 5.35
CA LYS A 443 -6.88 -23.72 4.55
C LYS A 443 -6.11 -22.62 5.26
N GLY A 444 -6.63 -22.07 6.35
CA GLY A 444 -6.00 -20.99 7.11
C GLY A 444 -7.01 -19.97 7.59
N ILE A 445 -6.49 -18.84 8.07
CA ILE A 445 -7.30 -17.72 8.56
C ILE A 445 -7.14 -16.53 7.62
N GLU A 446 -8.26 -15.90 7.27
CA GLU A 446 -8.30 -14.58 6.64
C GLU A 446 -8.42 -13.50 7.72
N ILE A 447 -7.66 -12.42 7.57
CA ILE A 447 -7.70 -11.23 8.43
C ILE A 447 -7.82 -10.00 7.52
N GLY A 448 -8.98 -9.34 7.55
CA GLY A 448 -9.23 -8.09 6.83
C GLY A 448 -9.01 -6.89 7.75
N ALA A 449 -8.17 -5.94 7.32
CA ALA A 449 -7.95 -4.71 8.06
C ALA A 449 -9.08 -3.69 7.84
N PRO A 450 -9.43 -2.90 8.87
CA PRO A 450 -10.24 -1.70 8.66
C PRO A 450 -9.51 -0.71 7.75
N SER A 451 -10.23 0.30 7.27
CA SER A 451 -9.60 1.44 6.61
C SER A 451 -8.81 2.30 7.61
N ILE A 452 -7.76 2.95 7.10
CA ILE A 452 -7.08 4.03 7.83
C ILE A 452 -8.01 5.24 7.98
N THR A 453 -8.70 5.62 6.89
CA THR A 453 -9.65 6.75 6.90
C THR A 453 -10.86 6.57 6.00
N SER A 454 -10.81 5.70 4.99
CA SER A 454 -11.90 5.55 4.00
C SER A 454 -13.24 5.19 4.67
N PRO A 455 -14.39 5.69 4.13
CA PRO A 455 -15.70 5.41 4.71
C PRO A 455 -16.01 3.91 4.81
N ASN A 456 -16.52 3.47 5.96
CA ASN A 456 -16.83 2.07 6.26
C ASN A 456 -18.34 1.89 6.59
N PHE A 457 -18.73 0.77 7.22
CA PHE A 457 -20.14 0.49 7.47
C PHE A 457 -20.82 1.51 8.37
N ILE A 458 -20.18 2.07 9.40
CA ILE A 458 -20.80 3.12 10.24
C ILE A 458 -21.14 4.38 9.44
N ASP A 459 -20.33 4.72 8.43
CA ASP A 459 -20.60 5.88 7.57
C ASP A 459 -21.78 5.62 6.61
N THR A 460 -22.13 4.36 6.37
CA THR A 460 -23.21 3.95 5.45
C THR A 460 -24.52 3.61 6.18
N PHE A 461 -24.41 2.88 7.29
CA PHE A 461 -25.53 2.28 8.02
C PHE A 461 -25.80 2.93 9.37
N GLY A 462 -24.92 3.81 9.85
CA GLY A 462 -25.13 4.55 11.10
C GLY A 462 -25.43 3.62 12.28
N GLN A 463 -26.49 3.91 13.02
CA GLN A 463 -26.88 3.15 14.21
C GLN A 463 -27.18 1.65 13.96
N PHE A 464 -27.36 1.23 12.69
CA PHE A 464 -27.63 -0.17 12.36
C PHE A 464 -26.36 -1.02 12.23
N THR A 465 -25.16 -0.43 12.27
CA THR A 465 -23.89 -1.15 12.05
C THR A 465 -23.70 -2.34 12.99
N ASP A 466 -23.92 -2.17 14.30
CA ASP A 466 -23.71 -3.27 15.26
C ASP A 466 -24.65 -4.46 14.97
N ALA A 467 -25.89 -4.17 14.53
CA ALA A 467 -26.86 -5.20 14.15
C ALA A 467 -26.50 -5.89 12.82
N ILE A 468 -25.95 -5.13 11.87
CA ILE A 468 -25.43 -5.64 10.59
C ILE A 468 -24.21 -6.53 10.81
N ASP A 469 -23.28 -6.13 11.68
CA ASP A 469 -22.09 -6.93 12.01
C ASP A 469 -22.50 -8.26 12.65
N LYS A 470 -23.40 -8.23 13.63
CA LYS A 470 -23.96 -9.45 14.24
C LYS A 470 -24.63 -10.35 13.20
N SER A 471 -25.52 -9.80 12.38
CA SER A 471 -26.22 -10.58 11.35
C SER A 471 -25.27 -11.06 10.24
N SER A 472 -24.16 -10.35 9.97
CA SER A 472 -23.12 -10.80 9.05
C SER A 472 -22.48 -12.09 9.54
N ILE A 473 -22.13 -12.16 10.83
CA ILE A 473 -21.56 -13.37 11.45
C ILE A 473 -22.57 -14.53 11.36
N GLU A 474 -23.83 -14.29 11.70
CA GLU A 474 -24.90 -15.31 11.64
C GLU A 474 -25.16 -15.82 10.20
N SER A 475 -25.06 -14.93 9.21
CA SER A 475 -25.33 -15.26 7.80
C SER A 475 -24.12 -15.89 7.08
N ASN A 476 -22.92 -15.73 7.63
CA ASN A 476 -21.67 -16.19 7.03
C ASN A 476 -20.98 -17.17 7.97
N LYS A 477 -21.31 -18.46 7.85
CA LYS A 477 -20.85 -19.53 8.77
C LYS A 477 -19.33 -19.60 9.04
N ASP A 478 -18.51 -19.14 8.10
CA ASP A 478 -17.05 -19.21 8.18
C ASP A 478 -16.45 -17.88 8.68
N LEU A 479 -17.27 -16.82 8.82
CA LEU A 479 -16.92 -15.54 9.42
C LEU A 479 -17.00 -15.66 10.94
N VAL A 480 -15.87 -15.49 11.62
CA VAL A 480 -15.79 -15.58 13.08
C VAL A 480 -16.16 -14.25 13.71
N TRP A 481 -15.68 -13.16 13.12
CA TRP A 481 -15.84 -11.82 13.69
C TRP A 481 -15.71 -10.73 12.64
N THR A 482 -16.43 -9.63 12.84
CA THR A 482 -16.31 -8.41 12.04
C THR A 482 -16.57 -7.16 12.89
N ASP A 483 -15.99 -6.04 12.48
CA ASP A 483 -16.27 -4.71 13.02
C ASP A 483 -16.33 -3.72 11.86
N GLY A 484 -17.51 -3.15 11.65
CA GLY A 484 -17.80 -2.16 10.62
C GLY A 484 -17.77 -0.71 11.12
N LYS A 485 -17.39 -0.51 12.39
CA LYS A 485 -17.51 0.77 13.07
C LYS A 485 -16.20 1.54 13.11
N ASN A 486 -15.12 0.85 13.43
CA ASN A 486 -13.88 1.47 13.81
C ASN A 486 -12.90 1.56 12.64
N LYS A 487 -12.03 2.59 12.69
CA LYS A 487 -10.97 2.85 11.72
C LYS A 487 -9.62 2.70 12.39
N GLY A 488 -8.62 2.19 11.69
CA GLY A 488 -7.37 1.78 12.32
C GLY A 488 -6.48 0.88 11.47
N TYR A 489 -5.84 -0.09 12.12
CA TYR A 489 -4.94 -1.06 11.49
C TYR A 489 -4.91 -2.37 12.29
N VAL A 490 -4.20 -3.37 11.78
CA VAL A 490 -4.03 -4.65 12.46
C VAL A 490 -2.56 -4.89 12.78
N GLU A 491 -2.27 -5.27 14.02
CA GLU A 491 -0.95 -5.74 14.47
C GLU A 491 -0.95 -7.27 14.57
N LEU A 492 0.08 -7.90 14.01
CA LEU A 492 0.37 -9.33 14.11
C LEU A 492 1.63 -9.49 14.93
N GLU A 493 1.54 -10.07 16.12
CA GLU A 493 2.69 -10.50 16.92
C GLU A 493 2.95 -11.98 16.63
N ILE A 494 3.91 -12.25 15.76
CA ILE A 494 4.11 -13.58 15.17
C ILE A 494 5.19 -14.33 15.94
N TYR A 495 4.81 -15.41 16.62
CA TYR A 495 5.69 -16.35 17.30
C TYR A 495 5.82 -17.64 16.50
N SER A 496 6.73 -18.54 16.90
CA SER A 496 6.87 -19.84 16.24
C SER A 496 5.56 -20.62 16.22
N ASP A 497 4.80 -20.61 17.32
CA ASP A 497 3.69 -21.56 17.53
C ASP A 497 2.29 -20.92 17.42
N TYR A 498 2.22 -19.60 17.57
CA TYR A 498 0.98 -18.83 17.49
C TYR A 498 1.21 -17.42 16.91
N VAL A 499 0.13 -16.79 16.48
CA VAL A 499 0.09 -15.37 16.12
C VAL A 499 -0.98 -14.69 16.95
N ASP A 500 -0.60 -13.64 17.69
CA ASP A 500 -1.57 -12.75 18.31
C ASP A 500 -1.94 -11.64 17.32
N VAL A 501 -3.22 -11.60 16.96
CA VAL A 501 -3.81 -10.60 16.07
C VAL A 501 -4.47 -9.55 16.94
N LYS A 502 -4.13 -8.27 16.74
CA LYS A 502 -4.70 -7.15 17.50
C LYS A 502 -5.24 -6.12 16.52
N PHE A 503 -6.55 -5.91 16.54
CA PHE A 503 -7.17 -4.80 15.84
C PHE A 503 -7.00 -3.53 16.67
N LYS A 504 -6.31 -2.54 16.11
CA LYS A 504 -5.96 -1.28 16.76
C LYS A 504 -6.74 -0.15 16.13
N TYR A 505 -7.51 0.57 16.95
CA TYR A 505 -8.41 1.61 16.48
C TYR A 505 -8.16 2.96 17.14
N VAL A 506 -8.55 4.01 16.44
CA VAL A 506 -8.58 5.39 16.94
C VAL A 506 -10.03 5.85 17.08
N SER A 507 -10.32 6.62 18.13
CA SER A 507 -11.69 7.10 18.41
C SER A 507 -12.22 8.10 17.38
N SER A 508 -11.34 8.73 16.59
CA SER A 508 -11.73 9.62 15.51
C SER A 508 -10.66 9.72 14.43
N VAL A 509 -11.10 9.87 13.19
CA VAL A 509 -10.29 10.35 12.06
C VAL A 509 -10.70 11.77 11.64
N LYS A 510 -11.71 12.35 12.28
CA LYS A 510 -12.24 13.70 11.96
C LYS A 510 -11.59 14.80 12.78
N SER A 511 -10.76 14.43 13.76
CA SER A 511 -10.03 15.32 14.66
C SER A 511 -8.63 14.78 14.90
N LYS A 512 -7.64 15.67 15.08
CA LYS A 512 -6.29 15.29 15.55
C LYS A 512 -6.23 15.08 17.07
N ASN A 513 -7.25 15.51 17.80
CA ASN A 513 -7.47 15.13 19.20
C ASN A 513 -8.32 13.86 19.20
N TYR A 514 -7.66 12.73 19.48
CA TYR A 514 -8.24 11.39 19.50
C TYR A 514 -7.60 10.58 20.63
N THR A 515 -8.20 9.45 20.93
CA THR A 515 -7.69 8.44 21.85
C THR A 515 -7.56 7.10 21.12
N ASN A 516 -6.65 6.25 21.60
CA ASN A 516 -6.63 4.85 21.19
C ASN A 516 -7.79 4.12 21.86
N LEU A 517 -8.50 3.30 21.10
CA LEU A 517 -9.50 2.41 21.65
C LEU A 517 -8.85 1.12 22.14
N GLU A 518 -9.53 0.41 23.04
CA GLU A 518 -9.10 -0.90 23.49
C GLU A 518 -9.03 -1.87 22.30
N PRO A 519 -7.93 -2.63 22.16
CA PRO A 519 -7.75 -3.54 21.05
C PRO A 519 -8.64 -4.77 21.17
N ILE A 520 -9.27 -5.17 20.08
CA ILE A 520 -9.86 -6.51 19.95
C ILE A 520 -8.76 -7.47 19.52
N SER A 521 -8.60 -8.57 20.27
CA SER A 521 -7.47 -9.48 20.08
C SER A 521 -7.90 -10.92 19.88
N PHE A 522 -7.19 -11.65 19.03
CA PHE A 522 -7.39 -13.06 18.75
C PHE A 522 -6.04 -13.78 18.77
N ARG A 523 -6.03 -15.04 19.21
CA ARG A 523 -4.85 -15.90 19.11
C ARG A 523 -5.08 -17.00 18.09
N ILE A 524 -4.25 -17.00 17.05
CA ILE A 524 -4.27 -18.02 16.00
C ILE A 524 -3.17 -19.04 16.29
N ASN A 525 -3.54 -20.31 16.35
CA ASN A 525 -2.61 -21.43 16.50
C ASN A 525 -2.47 -22.18 15.17
N HIS A 526 -1.37 -22.91 15.00
CA HIS A 526 -1.16 -23.71 13.79
C HIS A 526 -2.32 -24.66 13.50
N GLN A 527 -2.81 -24.63 12.25
CA GLN A 527 -3.80 -25.57 11.70
C GLN A 527 -5.07 -25.75 12.55
N LYS A 528 -5.42 -24.75 13.39
CA LYS A 528 -6.64 -24.77 14.18
C LYS A 528 -7.65 -23.76 13.62
N VAL A 529 -8.89 -24.22 13.54
CA VAL A 529 -10.05 -23.36 13.30
C VAL A 529 -10.20 -22.41 14.49
N LEU A 530 -10.44 -21.14 14.21
CA LEU A 530 -10.77 -20.16 15.24
C LEU A 530 -12.27 -20.28 15.58
N ILE A 531 -12.60 -20.35 16.87
CA ILE A 531 -13.96 -20.52 17.37
C ILE A 531 -14.46 -19.19 17.91
#